data_AF-A0AAP0FXC1-F1
#
_entry.id   AF-A0AAP0FXC1-F1
#
_cell.length_a   1.000
_cell.length_b   1.000
_cell.length_c   1.000
_cell.angle_alpha   90.00
_cell.angle_beta   90.00
_cell.angle_gamma   90.00
#
_symmetry.space_group_name_H-M   'P 1'
#
loop_
_entity.id
_entity.type
_entity.pdbx_description
1 polymer ?
#
loop_
_entity_poly.entity_id
_entity_poly.type
_entity_poly.pdbx_seq_one_letter_code
_entity_poly.pdbx_strand_id
1 'polypeptide(L)'
;MQVRAQLAPIGASIVGDSMYMPSALAAISNPLINPFGERRKKYSSDNDKVAAMAGWILCHGKEPNFVVGMQASQISWNDGDRFYEAGAPWWRRGHA
;
A
#
# COMPACT_ATOMS: atom_id res chain seq x y z
N MET A 1 1.38 -6.50 -5.55
CA MET A 1 1.11 -6.42 -4.10
C MET A 1 2.36 -6.11 -3.27
N GLN A 2 3.52 -6.75 -3.52
CA GLN A 2 4.75 -6.58 -2.74
C GLN A 2 5.27 -5.13 -2.66
N VAL A 3 5.41 -4.42 -3.78
CA VAL A 3 5.93 -3.03 -3.79
C VAL A 3 5.07 -2.08 -2.94
N ARG A 4 3.75 -2.13 -3.09
CA ARG A 4 2.78 -1.32 -2.32
C ARG A 4 2.91 -1.56 -0.82
N ALA A 5 3.01 -2.82 -0.41
CA ALA A 5 3.17 -3.21 0.99
C ALA A 5 4.53 -2.85 1.59
N GLN A 6 5.60 -2.76 0.78
CA GLN A 6 6.94 -2.38 1.24
C GLN A 6 7.12 -0.87 1.37
N LEU A 7 6.48 -0.08 0.50
CA LEU A 7 6.57 1.38 0.52
C LEU A 7 5.73 2.04 1.62
N ALA A 8 4.60 1.44 1.98
CA ALA A 8 3.69 2.04 2.95
C ALA A 8 4.25 2.18 4.37
N PRO A 9 4.94 1.18 4.95
CA PRO A 9 5.51 1.28 6.29
C PRO A 9 6.58 2.37 6.43
N ILE A 10 7.24 2.76 5.34
CA ILE A 10 8.25 3.82 5.31
C ILE A 10 7.66 5.20 4.98
N GLY A 11 6.33 5.34 4.97
CA GLY A 11 5.65 6.60 4.68
C GLY A 11 5.65 7.00 3.19
N ALA A 12 6.03 6.09 2.30
CA ALA A 12 6.13 6.33 0.85
C ALA A 12 4.97 5.67 0.07
N SER A 13 3.78 5.58 0.66
CA SER A 13 2.61 4.96 0.03
C SER A 13 2.32 5.56 -1.36
N ILE A 14 1.98 4.70 -2.33
CA ILE A 14 1.76 5.12 -3.71
C ILE A 14 0.49 5.99 -3.81
N VAL A 15 0.53 7.00 -4.70
CA VAL A 15 -0.62 7.87 -4.96
C VAL A 15 -1.82 7.05 -5.47
N GLY A 16 -2.99 7.29 -4.89
CA GLY A 16 -4.21 6.53 -5.19
C GLY A 16 -4.29 5.16 -4.48
N ASP A 17 -3.28 4.79 -3.68
CA ASP A 17 -3.31 3.57 -2.89
C ASP A 17 -4.16 3.74 -1.64
N SER A 18 -5.49 3.65 -1.81
CA SER A 18 -6.43 3.82 -0.70
C SER A 18 -6.36 2.72 0.35
N MET A 19 -5.70 1.59 0.09
CA MET A 19 -5.56 0.50 1.07
C MET A 19 -4.34 0.74 1.98
N TYR A 20 -3.21 1.13 1.38
CA TYR A 20 -1.95 1.26 2.10
C TYR A 20 -1.61 2.68 2.55
N MET A 21 -2.14 3.73 1.89
CA MET A 21 -1.92 5.12 2.31
C MET A 21 -2.60 5.43 3.65
N PRO A 22 -3.90 5.17 3.86
CA PRO A 22 -4.54 5.53 5.11
C PRO A 22 -4.08 4.64 6.28
N SER A 23 -3.71 3.38 6.00
CA SER A 23 -3.13 2.50 7.03
C SER A 23 -1.76 2.99 7.47
N ALA A 24 -0.90 3.42 6.54
CA ALA A 24 0.37 4.04 6.88
C ALA A 24 0.17 5.30 7.72
N LEU A 25 -0.75 6.19 7.32
CA LEU A 25 -1.07 7.42 8.08
C LEU A 25 -1.61 7.12 9.49
N ALA A 26 -2.51 6.14 9.61
CA ALA A 26 -3.06 5.71 10.90
C ALA A 26 -1.98 5.09 11.81
N ALA A 27 -1.06 4.29 11.24
CA ALA A 27 0.08 3.74 11.98
C ALA A 27 1.07 4.82 12.42
N ILE A 28 1.35 5.83 11.59
CA ILE A 28 2.21 6.96 11.96
C ILE A 28 1.57 7.75 13.11
N SER A 29 0.27 8.03 13.01
CA SER A 29 -0.47 8.81 14.01
C SER A 29 -0.64 8.06 15.35
N ASN A 30 -0.88 6.75 15.29
CA ASN A 30 -1.00 5.90 16.46
C ASN A 30 -0.44 4.50 16.18
N PRO A 31 0.84 4.25 16.49
CA PRO A 31 1.49 2.96 16.20
C PRO A 31 0.80 1.74 16.84
N LEU A 32 0.06 1.95 17.93
CA LEU A 32 -0.64 0.90 18.68
C LEU A 32 -1.90 0.38 17.96
N ILE A 33 -2.42 1.13 16.99
CA ILE A 33 -3.63 0.74 16.24
C ILE A 33 -3.33 -0.28 15.13
N ASN A 34 -2.06 -0.43 14.74
CA ASN A 34 -1.64 -1.43 13.77
C ASN A 34 -1.43 -2.80 14.46
N PRO A 35 -2.31 -3.80 14.25
CA PRO A 35 -2.19 -5.12 14.88
C PRO A 35 -0.97 -5.92 14.38
N PHE A 36 -0.37 -5.51 13.26
CA PHE A 36 0.77 -6.18 12.62
C PHE A 36 2.10 -5.45 12.85
N GLY A 37 2.09 -4.24 13.41
CA GLY A 37 3.29 -3.44 13.62
C GLY A 37 4.19 -3.97 14.74
N GLU A 38 5.45 -3.53 14.74
CA GLU A 38 6.39 -3.88 15.82
C GLU A 38 5.92 -3.41 17.20
N ARG A 39 5.19 -2.28 17.22
CA ARG A 39 4.58 -1.70 18.43
C ARG A 39 3.13 -2.19 18.66
N ARG A 40 2.72 -3.32 18.08
CA ARG A 40 1.36 -3.84 18.23
C ARG A 40 0.98 -4.00 19.70
N LYS A 41 -0.29 -3.73 20.03
CA LYS A 41 -0.85 -4.09 21.34
C LYS A 41 -0.79 -5.61 21.53
N LYS A 42 -0.52 -6.05 22.75
CA LYS A 42 -0.76 -7.43 23.17
C LYS A 42 -2.26 -7.61 23.40
N TYR A 43 -2.86 -8.58 22.71
CA TYR A 43 -4.28 -8.90 22.85
C TYR A 43 -4.47 -9.99 23.90
N SER A 44 -5.50 -9.85 24.73
CA SER A 44 -5.87 -10.79 25.79
C SER A 44 -6.51 -12.08 25.25
N SER A 45 -7.15 -12.01 24.09
CA SER A 45 -7.77 -13.14 23.42
C SER A 45 -7.65 -13.03 21.90
N ASP A 46 -7.82 -14.15 21.19
CA ASP A 46 -7.91 -14.14 19.72
C ASP A 46 -9.11 -13.34 19.23
N ASN A 47 -10.20 -13.30 20.00
CA ASN A 47 -11.38 -12.51 19.65
C ASN A 47 -11.09 -11.00 19.66
N ASP A 48 -10.31 -10.52 20.65
CA ASP A 48 -9.87 -9.13 20.74
C ASP A 48 -8.94 -8.76 19.57
N LYS A 49 -8.10 -9.70 19.15
CA LYS A 49 -7.21 -9.54 17.99
C LYS A 49 -8.03 -9.45 16.70
N VAL A 50 -9.05 -10.28 16.52
CA VAL A 50 -9.96 -10.24 15.35
C VAL A 50 -10.72 -8.92 15.31
N ALA A 51 -11.25 -8.46 16.44
CA ALA A 51 -11.91 -7.16 16.53
C ALA A 51 -10.96 -5.99 16.19
N ALA A 52 -9.71 -6.05 16.66
CA ALA A 52 -8.71 -5.05 16.32
C ALA A 52 -8.31 -5.07 14.84
N MET A 53 -8.22 -6.25 14.22
CA MET A 53 -8.00 -6.37 12.77
C MET A 53 -9.16 -5.80 11.96
N ALA A 54 -10.41 -6.07 12.37
CA ALA A 54 -11.59 -5.52 11.71
C ALA A 54 -11.64 -3.99 11.82
N GLY A 55 -11.39 -3.44 13.01
CA GLY A 55 -11.30 -2.00 13.23
C GLY A 55 -10.16 -1.35 12.46
N TRP A 56 -9.00 -2.01 12.41
CA TRP A 56 -7.86 -1.60 11.60
C TRP A 56 -8.28 -1.48 10.14
N ILE A 57 -8.82 -2.54 9.52
CA ILE A 57 -9.30 -2.55 8.12
C ILE A 57 -10.31 -1.44 7.86
N LEU A 58 -11.21 -1.17 8.81
CA LEU A 58 -12.22 -0.13 8.67
C LEU A 58 -11.60 1.27 8.58
N CYS A 59 -10.48 1.52 9.26
CA CYS A 59 -9.78 2.81 9.24
C CYS A 59 -9.09 3.12 7.91
N HIS A 60 -8.78 2.11 7.09
CA HIS A 60 -8.01 2.30 5.86
C HIS A 60 -8.62 1.71 4.61
N GLY A 61 -9.86 1.24 4.67
CA GLY A 61 -10.58 0.74 3.50
C GLY A 61 -10.04 -0.58 2.95
N LYS A 62 -10.80 -1.15 2.02
CA LYS A 62 -10.42 -2.34 1.24
C LYS A 62 -9.57 -1.92 0.01
N GLU A 63 -9.35 -2.85 -0.92
CA GLU A 63 -8.67 -2.59 -2.19
C GLU A 63 -9.14 -1.27 -2.83
N PRO A 64 -8.21 -0.49 -3.41
CA PRO A 64 -8.58 0.72 -4.12
C PRO A 64 -9.51 0.37 -5.28
N ASN A 65 -10.72 0.91 -5.22
CA ASN A 65 -11.69 0.89 -6.34
C ASN A 65 -11.27 1.86 -7.47
N PHE A 66 -10.23 2.66 -7.24
CA PHE A 66 -9.69 3.65 -8.17
C PHE A 66 -8.26 3.30 -8.59
N VAL A 67 -7.81 3.96 -9.65
CA VAL A 67 -6.51 3.69 -10.28
C VAL A 67 -5.36 4.06 -9.32
N VAL A 68 -4.43 3.13 -9.12
CA VAL A 68 -3.17 3.38 -8.40
C VAL A 68 -2.18 3.98 -9.41
N GLY A 69 -1.52 5.08 -9.04
CA GLY A 69 -0.53 5.77 -9.86
C GLY A 69 0.80 4.99 -9.96
N MET A 70 0.74 3.78 -10.52
CA MET A 70 1.87 2.88 -10.67
C MET A 70 1.91 2.34 -12.10
N GLN A 71 3.09 2.37 -12.71
CA GLN A 71 3.36 1.82 -14.03
C GLN A 71 4.74 1.17 -13.99
N ALA A 72 4.90 0.03 -14.65
CA ALA A 72 6.21 -0.55 -14.85
C ALA A 72 7.03 0.36 -15.76
N SER A 73 8.22 0.81 -15.31
CA SER A 73 9.10 1.67 -16.11
C SER A 73 9.79 0.90 -17.23
N GLN A 74 10.14 -0.36 -16.97
CA GLN A 74 10.83 -1.22 -17.91
C GLN A 74 10.47 -2.67 -17.64
N ILE A 75 10.41 -3.47 -18.70
CA ILE A 75 10.31 -4.92 -18.62
C ILE A 75 11.43 -5.48 -19.48
N SER A 76 12.26 -6.36 -18.93
CA SER A 76 13.35 -7.03 -19.65
C SER A 76 13.17 -8.55 -19.64
N TRP A 77 13.63 -9.21 -20.69
CA TRP A 77 13.66 -10.67 -20.80
C TRP A 77 14.89 -11.14 -21.60
N ASN A 78 15.14 -12.45 -21.59
CA ASN A 78 16.36 -13.06 -22.15
C ASN A 78 17.64 -12.44 -21.57
N ASP A 79 17.79 -12.47 -20.24
CA ASP A 79 18.96 -11.94 -19.53
C ASP A 79 19.29 -10.46 -19.83
N GLY A 80 18.30 -9.68 -20.29
CA GLY A 80 18.45 -8.27 -20.61
C GLY A 80 18.65 -7.97 -22.10
N ASP A 81 18.76 -8.99 -22.95
CA ASP A 81 18.92 -8.82 -24.41
C ASP A 81 17.72 -8.11 -25.06
N ARG A 82 16.54 -8.25 -24.46
CA ARG A 82 15.32 -7.60 -24.92
C ARG A 82 14.69 -6.84 -23.78
N PHE A 83 14.31 -5.60 -24.06
CA PHE A 83 13.59 -4.78 -23.11
C PHE A 83 12.53 -3.92 -23.80
N TYR A 84 11.49 -3.61 -23.04
CA TYR A 84 10.51 -2.58 -23.34
C TYR A 84 10.60 -1.50 -22.28
N GLU A 85 10.73 -0.25 -22.70
CA GLU A 85 10.66 0.91 -21.82
C GLU A 85 9.30 1.59 -21.97
N ALA A 86 8.68 1.86 -20.83
CA ALA A 86 7.41 2.56 -20.78
C ALA A 86 7.56 4.03 -21.21
N GLY A 87 6.58 4.51 -21.97
CA GLY A 87 6.42 5.95 -22.23
C GLY A 87 5.95 6.72 -20.99
N ALA A 88 5.70 8.02 -21.19
CA ALA A 88 5.23 8.90 -20.12
C ALA A 88 4.00 8.31 -19.38
N PRO A 89 3.97 8.37 -18.04
CA PRO A 89 2.87 7.82 -17.26
C PRO A 89 1.51 8.36 -17.68
N TRP A 90 0.48 7.52 -17.63
CA TRP A 90 -0.86 7.90 -18.08
C TRP A 90 -1.42 9.13 -17.34
N TRP A 91 -1.08 9.29 -16.05
CA TRP A 91 -1.49 10.44 -15.22
C TRP A 91 -0.73 11.73 -15.52
N ARG A 92 0.29 11.70 -16.40
CA ARG A 92 0.97 12.90 -16.91
C ARG A 92 0.41 13.38 -18.26
N ARG A 93 -0.50 12.61 -18.87
CA ARG A 93 -1.22 13.08 -20.05
C ARG A 93 -2.32 14.01 -19.56
N GLY A 94 -2.08 15.32 -19.63
CA GLY A 94 -3.14 16.31 -19.52
C GLY A 94 -4.23 15.96 -20.52
N HIS A 95 -5.50 16.04 -20.09
CA HIS A 95 -6.65 15.89 -20.97
C HIS A 95 -6.45 16.77 -22.22
N ALA A 96 -6.40 16.15 -23.39
CA ALA A 96 -6.66 16.82 -24.65
C ALA A 96 -8.19 16.92 -24.85
#